data_AF-A0A2E6H127-F1
#
_entry.id   AF-A0A2E6H127-F1
#
_cell.length_a   1.000
_cell.length_b   1.000
_cell.length_c   1.000
_cell.angle_alpha   90.00
_cell.angle_beta   90.00
_cell.angle_gamma   90.00
#
_symmetry.space_group_name_H-M   'P 1'
#
loop_
_entity.id
_entity.type
_entity.pdbx_description
1 polymer ?
#
loop_
_entity_poly.entity_id
_entity_poly.type
_entity_poly.pdbx_seq_one_letter_code
_entity_poly.pdbx_strand_id
1 'polypeptide(L)'
;MNSENRKWLQVIGSVTLVLTILFSYTHCVVQSPKKTARKSASSEDEQVSGNSGTNNTGNNTNNNNNNNNNNTGGNTTAAEDFFEQTVKTTFENNCMFCHDLPQNNPPVQAPITIYEYQNMRQMMMVGTSGVQNNLMNKIQGITAHTGGNRCPSGVADPICDVVIQWYELENPGSNNNNNNTNTDPTGDILDITSLGKITGWAANPSNVGELVTVKFYLDGQQGGAGTFIGSTIAANPGFNGGYAGNHAFQFYVPLSYRDGTTHQLYAYASSNNQDYLINQTPITFAAYTTSSAGFNFYQANLRPILETQCSSCHAVNYDIHFNNLLEPTPAAGGTATNNQFVRMPAGSFNGLGHPGGNICGSVNGSPCNLIQQWWTIEFGN
;
A
#
# COMPACT_ATOMS: atom_id res chain seq x y z
N MET A 1 -55.47 -12.62 25.19
CA MET A 1 -54.09 -13.01 24.81
C MET A 1 -53.30 -13.29 26.07
N ASN A 2 -52.74 -14.50 26.20
CA ASN A 2 -51.99 -14.91 27.37
C ASN A 2 -50.65 -14.17 27.47
N SER A 3 -50.11 -14.03 28.68
CA SER A 3 -48.87 -13.30 28.98
C SER A 3 -47.69 -13.70 28.08
N GLU A 4 -47.58 -14.99 27.73
CA GLU A 4 -46.55 -15.48 26.82
C GLU A 4 -46.67 -14.94 25.39
N ASN A 5 -47.88 -14.75 24.88
CA ASN A 5 -48.08 -14.21 23.52
C ASN A 5 -47.66 -12.73 23.42
N ARG A 6 -47.66 -11.98 24.53
CA ARG A 6 -47.18 -10.59 24.55
C ARG A 6 -45.65 -10.51 24.49
N LYS A 7 -44.94 -11.43 25.15
CA LYS A 7 -43.47 -11.48 25.12
C LYS A 7 -42.96 -11.89 23.73
N TRP A 8 -43.63 -12.84 23.09
CA TRP A 8 -43.28 -13.26 21.72
C TRP A 8 -43.46 -12.14 20.68
N LEU A 9 -44.52 -11.33 20.80
CA LEU A 9 -44.73 -10.18 19.90
C LEU A 9 -43.72 -9.05 20.11
N GLN A 10 -43.24 -8.82 21.33
CA GLN A 10 -42.18 -7.83 21.58
C GLN A 10 -40.82 -8.25 21.01
N VAL A 11 -40.49 -9.55 21.06
CA VAL A 11 -39.25 -10.07 20.47
C VAL A 11 -39.30 -10.01 18.94
N ILE A 12 -40.41 -10.42 18.31
CA ILE A 12 -40.58 -10.34 16.86
C ILE A 12 -40.47 -8.88 16.39
N GLY A 13 -41.18 -7.95 17.04
CA GLY A 13 -41.13 -6.53 16.67
C GLY A 13 -39.72 -5.92 16.75
N SER A 14 -38.92 -6.33 17.74
CA SER A 14 -37.55 -5.84 17.91
C SER A 14 -36.59 -6.40 16.86
N VAL A 15 -36.75 -7.67 16.48
CA VAL A 15 -35.93 -8.31 15.43
C VAL A 15 -36.27 -7.75 14.04
N THR A 16 -37.55 -7.48 13.75
CA THR A 16 -37.96 -6.89 12.46
C THR A 16 -37.46 -5.46 12.29
N LEU A 17 -37.39 -4.67 13.37
CA LEU A 17 -36.87 -3.30 13.35
C LEU A 17 -35.35 -3.27 13.07
N VAL A 18 -34.59 -4.20 13.65
CA VAL A 18 -33.13 -4.28 13.42
C VAL A 18 -32.81 -4.76 12.00
N LEU A 19 -33.59 -5.71 11.46
CA LEU A 19 -33.43 -6.17 10.07
C LEU A 19 -33.77 -5.08 9.03
N THR A 20 -34.80 -4.26 9.27
CA THR A 20 -35.13 -3.15 8.34
C THR A 20 -34.09 -2.04 8.34
N ILE A 21 -33.41 -1.79 9.46
CA ILE A 21 -32.27 -0.86 9.52
C ILE A 21 -31.05 -1.45 8.78
N LEU A 22 -30.79 -2.76 8.87
CA LEU A 22 -29.68 -3.40 8.17
C LEU A 22 -29.83 -3.42 6.62
N PHE A 23 -31.06 -3.53 6.10
CA PHE A 23 -31.31 -3.51 4.64
C PHE A 23 -31.42 -2.10 4.04
N SER A 24 -31.56 -1.04 4.85
CA SER A 24 -31.63 0.34 4.34
C SER A 24 -30.26 0.98 4.07
N TYR A 25 -29.15 0.30 4.38
CA TYR A 25 -27.79 0.81 4.17
C TYR A 25 -27.05 0.24 2.95
N THR A 26 -27.65 -0.63 2.13
CA THR A 26 -26.93 -1.32 1.03
C THR A 26 -27.13 -0.76 -0.39
N HIS A 27 -27.74 0.42 -0.57
CA HIS A 27 -27.92 0.99 -1.91
C HIS A 27 -27.50 2.46 -2.03
N CYS A 28 -26.21 2.75 -1.83
CA CYS A 28 -25.56 3.87 -2.52
C CYS A 28 -25.02 3.35 -3.87
N VAL A 29 -25.89 3.25 -4.87
CA VAL A 29 -25.44 3.21 -6.27
C VAL A 29 -25.14 4.65 -6.67
N VAL A 30 -23.85 5.00 -6.74
CA VAL A 30 -23.41 6.23 -7.40
C VAL A 30 -23.70 6.07 -8.89
N GLN A 31 -24.83 6.63 -9.34
CA GLN A 31 -25.13 6.74 -10.75
C GLN A 31 -24.27 7.87 -11.35
N SER A 32 -23.41 7.52 -12.30
CA SER A 32 -22.61 8.46 -13.08
C SER A 32 -23.52 9.38 -13.90
N PRO A 33 -23.17 10.68 -14.08
CA PRO A 33 -23.94 11.57 -14.95
C PRO A 33 -23.96 11.06 -16.39
N LYS A 34 -25.14 10.99 -16.99
CA LYS A 34 -25.33 10.71 -18.42
C LYS A 34 -24.68 11.84 -19.25
N LYS A 35 -23.80 11.47 -20.18
CA LYS A 35 -23.23 12.37 -21.20
C LYS A 35 -24.35 13.03 -22.02
N THR A 36 -24.45 14.36 -21.95
CA THR A 36 -25.10 15.15 -23.00
C THR A 36 -24.11 15.37 -24.14
N ALA A 37 -24.45 14.88 -25.32
CA ALA A 37 -23.69 15.08 -26.55
C ALA A 37 -23.62 16.59 -26.86
N ARG A 38 -22.41 17.13 -27.03
CA ARG A 38 -22.21 18.49 -27.56
C ARG A 38 -21.67 18.43 -28.98
N LYS A 39 -22.38 19.18 -29.82
CA LYS A 39 -22.31 19.34 -31.27
C LYS A 39 -20.95 19.89 -31.72
N SER A 40 -20.38 19.27 -32.76
CA SER A 40 -19.20 19.74 -33.48
C SER A 40 -19.46 21.11 -34.13
N ALA A 41 -18.52 22.03 -33.98
CA ALA A 41 -18.43 23.25 -34.78
C ALA A 41 -17.19 23.14 -35.67
N SER A 42 -17.42 23.31 -36.97
CA SER A 42 -16.49 23.24 -38.08
C SER A 42 -15.50 24.41 -38.09
N SER A 43 -14.28 24.12 -38.51
CA SER A 43 -13.27 25.09 -38.94
C SER A 43 -13.63 25.66 -40.31
N GLU A 44 -13.65 26.98 -40.43
CA GLU A 44 -13.52 27.69 -41.72
C GLU A 44 -12.13 28.32 -41.80
N ASP A 45 -11.50 28.09 -42.95
CA ASP A 45 -10.29 28.73 -43.45
C ASP A 45 -10.50 30.24 -43.61
N GLU A 46 -9.48 31.04 -43.27
CA GLU A 46 -9.20 32.26 -44.02
C GLU A 46 -7.70 32.58 -43.98
N GLN A 47 -7.07 32.50 -45.15
CA GLN A 47 -5.78 33.13 -45.45
C GLN A 47 -5.91 34.66 -45.35
N VAL A 48 -4.84 35.36 -44.98
CA VAL A 48 -4.41 36.61 -45.66
C VAL A 48 -2.97 36.98 -45.26
N SER A 49 -2.27 37.46 -46.29
CA SER A 49 -0.90 37.95 -46.49
C SER A 49 -0.07 38.58 -45.35
N GLY A 50 1.19 38.15 -45.28
CA GLY A 50 2.37 38.93 -45.70
C GLY A 50 2.85 40.10 -44.83
N ASN A 51 4.09 40.02 -44.31
CA ASN A 51 5.13 41.01 -44.62
C ASN A 51 6.55 40.52 -44.27
N SER A 52 7.49 41.06 -45.02
CA SER A 52 8.94 40.80 -45.10
C SER A 52 9.72 41.25 -43.86
N GLY A 53 10.84 40.58 -43.58
CA GLY A 53 11.80 40.97 -42.54
C GLY A 53 13.04 40.07 -42.46
N THR A 54 13.99 40.31 -43.36
CA THR A 54 15.38 39.81 -43.39
C THR A 54 16.18 40.08 -42.10
N ASN A 55 17.01 39.10 -41.67
CA ASN A 55 18.43 39.24 -41.25
C ASN A 55 18.97 37.87 -40.77
N ASN A 56 19.85 37.21 -41.53
CA ASN A 56 21.32 37.25 -41.48
C ASN A 56 21.98 36.31 -40.43
N THR A 57 22.50 35.19 -40.93
CA THR A 57 23.86 34.65 -40.77
C THR A 57 24.37 34.21 -39.39
N GLY A 58 24.82 32.96 -39.30
CA GLY A 58 25.75 32.52 -38.26
C GLY A 58 26.00 31.01 -38.20
N ASN A 59 26.81 30.49 -39.11
CA ASN A 59 27.50 29.19 -38.98
C ASN A 59 28.19 29.05 -37.62
N ASN A 60 28.06 27.90 -36.95
CA ASN A 60 29.26 27.25 -36.42
C ASN A 60 29.07 25.75 -36.18
N THR A 61 29.70 24.97 -37.05
CA THR A 61 29.99 23.56 -36.88
C THR A 61 31.07 23.42 -35.80
N ASN A 62 30.85 22.64 -34.75
CA ASN A 62 32.00 21.94 -34.16
C ASN A 62 31.61 20.57 -33.62
N ASN A 63 32.26 19.61 -34.24
CA ASN A 63 32.19 18.18 -34.06
C ASN A 63 33.22 17.81 -32.99
N ASN A 64 32.85 17.13 -31.92
CA ASN A 64 33.83 16.36 -31.17
C ASN A 64 33.18 15.11 -30.56
N ASN A 65 33.35 14.03 -31.32
CA ASN A 65 33.25 12.65 -30.86
C ASN A 65 34.16 12.43 -29.65
N ASN A 66 33.62 11.86 -28.58
CA ASN A 66 34.38 10.88 -27.83
C ASN A 66 33.47 9.74 -27.36
N ASN A 67 33.52 8.67 -28.16
CA ASN A 67 33.03 7.34 -27.86
C ASN A 67 33.70 6.82 -26.59
N ASN A 68 32.90 6.45 -25.59
CA ASN A 68 33.25 5.33 -24.72
C ASN A 68 32.06 4.36 -24.68
N ASN A 69 32.21 3.37 -25.55
CA ASN A 69 31.25 2.34 -25.89
C ASN A 69 31.45 1.18 -24.92
N ASN A 70 30.55 1.02 -23.95
CA ASN A 70 30.39 -0.26 -23.26
C ASN A 70 29.12 -0.92 -23.77
N ASN A 71 29.37 -1.99 -24.50
CA ASN A 71 28.50 -2.70 -25.40
C ASN A 71 27.65 -3.71 -24.61
N THR A 72 26.39 -3.33 -24.35
CA THR A 72 25.24 -4.25 -24.22
C THR A 72 24.07 -3.57 -24.93
N GLY A 73 24.18 -3.45 -26.26
CA GLY A 73 23.14 -2.94 -27.14
C GLY A 73 21.96 -3.91 -27.22
N GLY A 74 21.11 -3.89 -26.21
CA GLY A 74 19.72 -4.34 -26.33
C GLY A 74 18.96 -3.41 -27.27
N ASN A 75 17.87 -3.91 -27.85
CA ASN A 75 17.08 -3.28 -28.90
C ASN A 75 16.25 -2.09 -28.35
N THR A 76 16.87 -1.09 -27.73
CA THR A 76 16.21 -0.02 -26.95
C THR A 76 15.16 0.73 -27.77
N THR A 77 15.39 0.90 -29.07
CA THR A 77 14.42 1.52 -29.98
C THR A 77 13.14 0.70 -30.13
N ALA A 78 13.22 -0.64 -30.18
CA ALA A 78 12.04 -1.48 -30.28
C ALA A 78 11.19 -1.48 -29.00
N ALA A 79 11.84 -1.37 -27.83
CA ALA A 79 11.16 -1.30 -26.54
C ALA A 79 10.48 0.08 -26.35
N GLU A 80 11.15 1.17 -26.72
CA GLU A 80 10.57 2.53 -26.76
C GLU A 80 9.38 2.62 -27.72
N ASP A 81 9.51 2.07 -28.94
CA ASP A 81 8.42 2.04 -29.93
C ASP A 81 7.21 1.24 -29.42
N PHE A 82 7.46 0.07 -28.81
CA PHE A 82 6.40 -0.76 -28.22
C PHE A 82 5.71 -0.04 -27.06
N PHE A 83 6.47 0.68 -26.24
CA PHE A 83 5.91 1.49 -25.16
C PHE A 83 4.95 2.56 -25.70
N GLU A 84 5.41 3.40 -26.64
CA GLU A 84 4.60 4.51 -27.16
C GLU A 84 3.36 4.03 -27.91
N GLN A 85 3.45 2.92 -28.65
CA GLN A 85 2.33 2.43 -29.46
C GLN A 85 1.35 1.58 -28.65
N THR A 86 1.86 0.73 -27.75
CA THR A 86 1.07 -0.34 -27.13
C THR A 86 0.89 -0.13 -25.64
N VAL A 87 1.99 -0.01 -24.87
CA VAL A 87 1.91 0.09 -23.39
C VAL A 87 1.16 1.34 -23.00
N LYS A 88 1.57 2.50 -23.52
CA LYS A 88 0.98 3.80 -23.18
C LYS A 88 -0.52 3.84 -23.50
N THR A 89 -0.90 3.47 -24.72
CA THR A 89 -2.31 3.36 -25.15
C THR A 89 -3.11 2.44 -24.22
N THR A 90 -2.53 1.30 -23.83
CA THR A 90 -3.19 0.36 -22.92
C THR A 90 -3.38 0.96 -21.53
N PHE A 91 -2.37 1.64 -21.00
CA PHE A 91 -2.47 2.32 -19.70
C PHE A 91 -3.43 3.50 -19.74
N GLU A 92 -3.44 4.30 -20.80
CA GLU A 92 -4.42 5.37 -20.99
C GLU A 92 -5.85 4.82 -20.92
N ASN A 93 -6.15 3.71 -21.59
CA ASN A 93 -7.49 3.10 -21.55
C ASN A 93 -7.92 2.58 -20.17
N ASN A 94 -6.97 2.24 -19.29
CA ASN A 94 -7.26 1.56 -18.02
C ASN A 94 -7.00 2.42 -16.77
N CYS A 95 -6.14 3.44 -16.89
CA CYS A 95 -5.60 4.20 -15.77
C CYS A 95 -5.89 5.70 -15.86
N MET A 96 -6.33 6.21 -17.03
CA MET A 96 -6.57 7.65 -17.24
C MET A 96 -7.57 8.25 -16.26
N PHE A 97 -8.57 7.50 -15.80
CA PHE A 97 -9.50 8.00 -14.78
C PHE A 97 -8.80 8.50 -13.50
N CYS A 98 -7.66 7.90 -13.12
CA CYS A 98 -6.89 8.30 -11.95
C CYS A 98 -5.63 9.10 -12.29
N HIS A 99 -5.14 9.00 -13.53
CA HIS A 99 -3.88 9.59 -13.99
C HIS A 99 -4.07 10.60 -15.13
N ASP A 100 -5.15 11.39 -15.14
CA ASP A 100 -5.35 12.43 -16.14
C ASP A 100 -4.79 13.79 -15.67
N LEU A 101 -4.56 14.69 -16.63
CA LEU A 101 -4.40 16.12 -16.35
C LEU A 101 -5.65 16.62 -15.59
N PRO A 102 -5.50 17.59 -14.67
CA PRO A 102 -6.59 18.04 -13.82
C PRO A 102 -7.74 18.61 -14.66
N GLN A 103 -8.78 17.82 -14.89
CA GLN A 103 -9.94 18.23 -15.66
C GLN A 103 -11.05 18.84 -14.81
N ASN A 104 -11.18 18.52 -13.49
CA ASN A 104 -12.15 19.18 -12.60
C ASN A 104 -11.84 19.01 -11.09
N ASN A 105 -12.32 19.96 -10.29
CA ASN A 105 -12.16 20.11 -8.84
C ASN A 105 -13.20 19.25 -8.05
N PRO A 106 -12.84 18.45 -7.02
CA PRO A 106 -11.55 18.34 -6.35
C PRO A 106 -10.57 17.35 -7.04
N PRO A 107 -9.27 17.67 -7.08
CA PRO A 107 -8.29 16.87 -7.82
C PRO A 107 -7.88 15.63 -7.02
N VAL A 108 -8.17 14.44 -7.56
CA VAL A 108 -7.47 13.22 -7.14
C VAL A 108 -6.15 13.20 -7.91
N GLN A 109 -5.07 13.71 -7.29
CA GLN A 109 -3.76 13.83 -7.93
C GLN A 109 -3.03 12.48 -7.90
N ALA A 110 -3.02 11.75 -9.02
CA ALA A 110 -1.97 10.77 -9.26
C ALA A 110 -0.95 11.34 -10.28
N PRO A 111 0.34 10.97 -10.19
CA PRO A 111 1.32 11.41 -11.16
C PRO A 111 0.96 10.96 -12.58
N ILE A 112 0.92 11.90 -13.53
CA ILE A 112 0.80 11.61 -14.98
C ILE A 112 2.08 11.01 -15.57
N THR A 113 3.16 11.01 -14.78
CA THR A 113 4.48 10.47 -15.16
C THR A 113 4.44 8.98 -15.48
N ILE A 114 3.35 8.27 -15.18
CA ILE A 114 3.14 6.90 -15.64
C ILE A 114 3.07 6.77 -17.16
N TYR A 115 2.78 7.84 -17.91
CA TYR A 115 2.80 7.81 -19.38
C TYR A 115 4.13 8.21 -19.99
N GLU A 116 5.14 8.49 -19.15
CA GLU A 116 6.49 8.81 -19.59
C GLU A 116 7.35 7.54 -19.55
N TYR A 117 7.93 7.18 -20.70
CA TYR A 117 8.73 5.96 -20.87
C TYR A 117 9.75 5.75 -19.75
N GLN A 118 10.60 6.75 -19.48
CA GLN A 118 11.69 6.63 -18.49
C GLN A 118 11.17 6.37 -17.07
N ASN A 119 10.09 7.02 -16.67
CA ASN A 119 9.52 6.89 -15.34
C ASN A 119 8.84 5.52 -15.14
N MET A 120 8.03 5.11 -16.11
CA MET A 120 7.37 3.81 -16.03
C MET A 120 8.37 2.66 -16.16
N ARG A 121 9.38 2.82 -17.02
CA ARG A 121 10.49 1.86 -17.18
C ARG A 121 11.25 1.72 -15.87
N GLN A 122 11.57 2.80 -15.18
CA GLN A 122 12.26 2.73 -13.89
C GLN A 122 11.47 1.88 -12.89
N MET A 123 10.14 2.00 -12.85
CA MET A 123 9.31 1.15 -11.99
C MET A 123 9.31 -0.31 -12.44
N MET A 124 9.25 -0.55 -13.74
CA MET A 124 9.27 -1.90 -14.31
C MET A 124 10.63 -2.61 -14.11
N MET A 125 11.73 -1.87 -14.13
CA MET A 125 13.08 -2.41 -13.98
C MET A 125 13.49 -2.65 -12.53
N VAL A 126 12.71 -2.17 -11.54
CA VAL A 126 12.88 -2.54 -10.14
C VAL A 126 12.10 -3.82 -9.88
N GLY A 127 12.76 -4.95 -10.17
CA GLY A 127 12.19 -6.29 -10.10
C GLY A 127 13.15 -7.35 -10.63
N THR A 128 12.70 -8.60 -10.64
CA THR A 128 13.48 -9.75 -11.15
C THR A 128 12.94 -10.30 -12.47
N SER A 129 11.71 -9.94 -12.86
CA SER A 129 11.07 -10.40 -14.10
C SER A 129 9.92 -9.49 -14.55
N GLY A 130 9.37 -9.75 -15.73
CA GLY A 130 8.19 -9.04 -16.26
C GLY A 130 6.93 -9.21 -15.40
N VAL A 131 6.84 -10.30 -14.64
CA VAL A 131 5.73 -10.59 -13.71
C VAL A 131 6.03 -10.22 -12.26
N GLN A 132 7.28 -9.91 -11.92
CA GLN A 132 7.72 -9.54 -10.57
C GLN A 132 8.56 -8.26 -10.62
N ASN A 133 7.88 -7.13 -10.68
CA ASN A 133 8.48 -5.80 -10.60
C ASN A 133 7.50 -4.79 -9.98
N ASN A 134 8.00 -3.61 -9.58
CA ASN A 134 7.19 -2.62 -8.89
C ASN A 134 6.01 -2.10 -9.72
N LEU A 135 6.13 -2.02 -11.05
CA LEU A 135 5.03 -1.63 -11.92
C LEU A 135 3.93 -2.70 -11.89
N MET A 136 4.32 -3.97 -12.08
CA MET A 136 3.41 -5.12 -12.03
C MET A 136 2.69 -5.22 -10.68
N ASN A 137 3.43 -5.06 -9.57
CA ASN A 137 2.86 -5.06 -8.22
C ASN A 137 1.80 -3.97 -8.04
N LYS A 138 1.99 -2.78 -8.62
CA LYS A 138 0.99 -1.71 -8.52
C LYS A 138 -0.25 -1.98 -9.36
N ILE A 139 -0.09 -2.45 -10.60
CA ILE A 139 -1.24 -2.72 -11.47
C ILE A 139 -2.01 -3.96 -11.05
N GLN A 140 -1.36 -4.94 -10.40
CA GLN A 140 -2.03 -6.10 -9.79
C GLN A 140 -2.67 -5.77 -8.43
N GLY A 141 -2.50 -4.54 -7.94
CA GLY A 141 -2.98 -4.13 -6.63
C GLY A 141 -2.24 -4.79 -5.45
N ILE A 142 -1.08 -5.41 -5.69
CA ILE A 142 -0.17 -5.94 -4.66
C ILE A 142 0.38 -4.80 -3.81
N THR A 143 0.90 -3.76 -4.46
CA THR A 143 1.17 -2.51 -3.79
C THR A 143 -0.10 -1.68 -3.79
N ALA A 144 -0.61 -1.34 -2.60
CA ALA A 144 -1.81 -0.54 -2.44
C ALA A 144 -1.74 0.74 -3.29
N HIS A 145 -2.76 0.94 -4.12
CA HIS A 145 -2.90 2.12 -4.97
C HIS A 145 -4.39 2.38 -5.21
N THR A 146 -4.78 3.66 -5.33
CA THR A 146 -6.18 4.10 -5.37
C THR A 146 -7.00 3.52 -6.54
N GLY A 147 -6.36 3.20 -7.67
CA GLY A 147 -7.00 2.58 -8.82
C GLY A 147 -7.18 1.06 -8.71
N GLY A 148 -6.74 0.42 -7.62
CA GLY A 148 -6.99 -0.99 -7.33
C GLY A 148 -6.28 -1.98 -8.27
N ASN A 149 -6.77 -3.22 -8.29
CA ASN A 149 -6.25 -4.27 -9.17
C ASN A 149 -6.81 -4.09 -10.61
N ARG A 150 -5.91 -3.86 -11.57
CA ARG A 150 -6.17 -3.78 -13.02
C ARG A 150 -5.98 -5.11 -13.74
N CYS A 151 -5.54 -6.14 -13.02
CA CYS A 151 -5.36 -7.50 -13.51
C CYS A 151 -6.19 -8.51 -12.68
N PRO A 152 -7.53 -8.44 -12.72
CA PRO A 152 -8.42 -9.33 -11.96
C PRO A 152 -8.29 -10.83 -12.34
N SER A 153 -7.84 -11.13 -13.55
CA SER A 153 -7.54 -12.46 -14.09
C SER A 153 -6.04 -12.80 -13.99
N GLY A 154 -5.26 -11.98 -13.29
CA GLY A 154 -3.82 -12.13 -13.14
C GLY A 154 -3.03 -11.69 -14.37
N VAL A 155 -1.87 -12.30 -14.58
CA VAL A 155 -0.92 -11.89 -15.64
C VAL A 155 -1.45 -12.02 -17.07
N ALA A 156 -2.55 -12.76 -17.26
CA ALA A 156 -3.20 -12.92 -18.55
C ALA A 156 -4.10 -11.74 -18.95
N ASP A 157 -4.40 -10.79 -18.04
CA ASP A 157 -5.16 -9.60 -18.43
C ASP A 157 -4.34 -8.72 -19.38
N PRO A 158 -4.98 -8.07 -20.38
CA PRO A 158 -4.27 -7.31 -21.41
C PRO A 158 -3.28 -6.27 -20.87
N ILE A 159 -3.62 -5.58 -19.78
CA ILE A 159 -2.72 -4.57 -19.18
C ILE A 159 -1.49 -5.19 -18.50
N CYS A 160 -1.63 -6.38 -17.91
CA CYS A 160 -0.49 -7.09 -17.35
C CYS A 160 0.38 -7.71 -18.45
N ASP A 161 -0.26 -8.31 -19.46
CA ASP A 161 0.40 -8.93 -20.61
C ASP A 161 1.32 -7.93 -21.35
N VAL A 162 0.85 -6.70 -21.61
CA VAL A 162 1.68 -5.68 -22.28
C VAL A 162 2.90 -5.26 -21.45
N VAL A 163 2.84 -5.29 -20.12
CA VAL A 163 4.00 -4.99 -19.27
C VAL A 163 5.03 -6.12 -19.33
N ILE A 164 4.56 -7.37 -19.39
CA ILE A 164 5.44 -8.54 -19.52
C ILE A 164 6.18 -8.50 -20.87
N GLN A 165 5.44 -8.27 -21.96
CA GLN A 165 6.01 -8.13 -23.30
C GLN A 165 6.98 -6.95 -23.38
N TRP A 166 6.66 -5.82 -22.75
CA TRP A 166 7.57 -4.68 -22.72
C TRP A 166 8.86 -4.99 -21.94
N TYR A 167 8.75 -5.65 -20.79
CA TYR A 167 9.92 -6.08 -20.01
C TYR A 167 10.84 -7.03 -20.81
N GLU A 168 10.28 -7.93 -21.63
CA GLU A 168 11.04 -8.79 -22.55
C GLU A 168 11.85 -8.00 -23.57
N LEU A 169 11.26 -6.95 -24.15
CA LEU A 169 11.95 -6.07 -25.10
C LEU A 169 13.06 -5.27 -24.43
N GLU A 170 12.88 -4.85 -23.18
CA GLU A 170 13.90 -4.18 -22.37
C GLU A 170 15.04 -5.14 -21.96
N ASN A 171 14.75 -6.43 -21.83
CA ASN A 171 15.67 -7.45 -21.31
C ASN A 171 15.80 -8.66 -22.26
N PRO A 172 16.31 -8.47 -23.49
CA PRO A 172 16.42 -9.55 -24.45
C PRO A 172 17.35 -10.65 -23.91
N GLY A 173 16.84 -11.89 -23.88
CA GLY A 173 17.57 -13.04 -23.32
C GLY A 173 17.27 -13.31 -21.84
N SER A 174 16.51 -12.44 -21.16
CA SER A 174 15.79 -12.85 -19.95
C SER A 174 14.79 -13.92 -20.36
N ASN A 175 14.94 -15.14 -19.86
CA ASN A 175 14.07 -16.28 -20.16
C ASN A 175 12.69 -16.07 -19.51
N ASN A 176 11.90 -15.15 -20.06
CA ASN A 176 10.56 -14.83 -19.58
C ASN A 176 9.50 -15.82 -20.09
N ASN A 177 9.90 -16.78 -20.94
CA ASN A 177 9.16 -18.02 -21.21
C ASN A 177 8.96 -18.90 -19.97
N ASN A 178 9.45 -18.47 -18.81
CA ASN A 178 8.77 -18.76 -17.57
C ASN A 178 7.39 -18.04 -17.53
N ASN A 179 6.47 -18.55 -18.36
CA ASN A 179 5.14 -18.99 -17.91
C ASN A 179 5.25 -20.05 -16.79
N ASN A 180 6.34 -20.04 -16.02
CA ASN A 180 6.36 -20.51 -14.67
C ASN A 180 5.47 -19.49 -13.93
N THR A 181 4.16 -19.66 -14.08
CA THR A 181 3.25 -19.50 -12.95
C THR A 181 4.00 -20.21 -11.83
N ASN A 182 4.74 -19.46 -11.00
CA ASN A 182 5.55 -20.07 -9.98
C ASN A 182 4.58 -20.95 -9.19
N THR A 183 4.62 -22.26 -9.43
CA THR A 183 3.62 -23.18 -8.89
C THR A 183 3.89 -23.40 -7.42
N ASP A 184 5.08 -23.03 -6.97
CA ASP A 184 5.47 -23.08 -5.60
C ASP A 184 4.66 -22.06 -4.78
N PRO A 185 4.29 -22.42 -3.54
CA PRO A 185 3.75 -21.50 -2.58
C PRO A 185 4.56 -20.21 -2.52
N THR A 186 3.82 -19.11 -2.49
CA THR A 186 4.37 -17.76 -2.45
C THR A 186 3.61 -16.95 -1.41
N GLY A 187 4.12 -15.77 -1.08
CA GLY A 187 3.49 -14.86 -0.16
C GLY A 187 4.24 -13.54 -0.08
N ASP A 188 3.73 -12.65 0.77
CA ASP A 188 4.38 -11.39 1.12
C ASP A 188 4.05 -11.00 2.57
N ILE A 189 4.96 -10.29 3.22
CA ILE A 189 4.70 -9.62 4.49
C ILE A 189 4.31 -8.17 4.15
N LEU A 190 3.08 -7.79 4.49
CA LEU A 190 2.54 -6.47 4.17
C LEU A 190 2.91 -5.42 5.23
N ASP A 191 2.87 -5.82 6.51
CA ASP A 191 3.15 -4.92 7.62
C ASP A 191 3.59 -5.68 8.88
N ILE A 192 4.42 -5.04 9.69
CA ILE A 192 4.80 -5.49 11.04
C ILE A 192 4.63 -4.29 11.97
N THR A 193 3.58 -4.31 12.80
CA THR A 193 3.34 -3.21 13.73
C THR A 193 4.36 -3.21 14.88
N SER A 194 4.53 -2.06 15.54
CA SER A 194 5.37 -1.98 16.75
C SER A 194 4.86 -2.83 17.91
N LEU A 195 3.61 -3.31 17.86
CA LEU A 195 3.05 -4.27 18.80
C LEU A 195 3.34 -5.73 18.40
N GLY A 196 4.13 -5.96 17.35
CA GLY A 196 4.51 -7.27 16.86
C GLY A 196 3.40 -7.98 16.08
N LYS A 197 2.40 -7.26 15.56
CA LYS A 197 1.41 -7.85 14.65
C LYS A 197 1.98 -7.89 13.24
N ILE A 198 2.19 -9.09 12.73
CA ILE A 198 2.60 -9.35 11.36
C ILE A 198 1.33 -9.62 10.55
N THR A 199 1.19 -8.94 9.41
CA THR A 199 0.13 -9.22 8.44
C THR A 199 0.73 -9.48 7.07
N GLY A 200 0.07 -10.34 6.32
CA GLY A 200 0.55 -10.75 5.01
C GLY A 200 -0.45 -11.62 4.29
N TRP A 201 0.01 -12.22 3.20
CA TRP A 201 -0.74 -13.23 2.49
C TRP A 201 0.20 -14.36 2.05
N ALA A 202 -0.34 -15.56 1.89
CA ALA A 202 0.39 -16.68 1.30
C ALA A 202 -0.58 -17.60 0.58
N ALA A 203 -0.23 -18.03 -0.63
CA ALA A 203 -1.07 -18.86 -1.49
C ALA A 203 -0.23 -19.89 -2.23
N ASN A 204 -0.84 -21.02 -2.59
CA ASN A 204 -0.27 -21.95 -3.55
C ASN A 204 -0.87 -21.67 -4.94
N PRO A 205 -0.10 -21.11 -5.90
CA PRO A 205 -0.62 -20.79 -7.23
C PRO A 205 -1.07 -22.02 -8.02
N SER A 206 -0.50 -23.19 -7.76
CA SER A 206 -0.92 -24.46 -8.39
C SER A 206 -2.21 -25.05 -7.79
N ASN A 207 -2.57 -24.62 -6.59
CA ASN A 207 -3.80 -25.03 -5.91
C ASN A 207 -4.32 -23.91 -5.00
N VAL A 208 -5.04 -22.95 -5.59
CA VAL A 208 -5.59 -21.80 -4.86
C VAL A 208 -6.65 -22.16 -3.81
N GLY A 209 -7.09 -23.43 -3.76
CA GLY A 209 -7.94 -23.95 -2.69
C GLY A 209 -7.16 -24.50 -1.48
N GLU A 210 -5.84 -24.59 -1.56
CA GLU A 210 -4.99 -25.07 -0.48
C GLU A 210 -4.86 -24.04 0.64
N LEU A 211 -4.90 -24.53 1.88
CA LEU A 211 -4.58 -23.73 3.06
C LEU A 211 -3.06 -23.75 3.31
N VAL A 212 -2.40 -22.66 2.95
CA VAL A 212 -0.95 -22.51 3.15
C VAL A 212 -0.64 -22.18 4.61
N THR A 213 0.28 -22.91 5.24
CA THR A 213 0.79 -22.58 6.57
C THR A 213 1.99 -21.67 6.46
N VAL A 214 1.98 -20.52 7.15
CA VAL A 214 3.11 -19.61 7.21
C VAL A 214 3.89 -19.85 8.50
N LYS A 215 5.18 -20.16 8.38
CA LYS A 215 6.12 -20.38 9.49
C LYS A 215 7.03 -19.18 9.66
N PHE A 216 7.27 -18.76 10.90
CA PHE A 216 8.08 -17.58 11.22
C PHE A 216 9.31 -17.96 12.03
N TYR A 217 10.45 -17.37 11.67
CA TYR A 217 11.73 -17.51 12.34
C TYR A 217 12.34 -16.13 12.59
N LEU A 218 13.05 -15.98 13.70
CA LEU A 218 13.83 -14.78 14.00
C LEU A 218 15.33 -15.03 13.92
N ASP A 219 16.04 -14.00 13.47
CA ASP A 219 17.49 -13.85 13.54
C ASP A 219 18.29 -14.97 12.86
N GLY A 220 17.65 -15.63 11.89
CA GLY A 220 18.26 -16.58 10.98
C GLY A 220 17.23 -17.35 10.17
N GLN A 221 17.70 -17.99 9.09
CA GLN A 221 16.87 -18.85 8.24
C GLN A 221 16.56 -20.19 8.91
N GLN A 222 15.49 -20.84 8.43
CA GLN A 222 15.14 -22.21 8.78
C GLN A 222 16.30 -23.18 8.44
N GLY A 223 16.60 -24.10 9.36
CA GLY A 223 17.70 -25.07 9.21
C GLY A 223 19.10 -24.49 9.45
N GLY A 224 19.20 -23.18 9.72
CA GLY A 224 20.42 -22.50 10.16
C GLY A 224 20.31 -22.01 11.60
N ALA A 225 20.68 -20.74 11.82
CA ALA A 225 20.62 -20.09 13.14
C ALA A 225 19.22 -19.56 13.53
N GLY A 226 18.20 -19.74 12.67
CA GLY A 226 16.86 -19.20 12.88
C GLY A 226 16.13 -19.81 14.07
N THR A 227 15.56 -18.96 14.92
CA THR A 227 14.72 -19.39 16.04
C THR A 227 13.26 -19.44 15.60
N PHE A 228 12.64 -20.62 15.60
CA PHE A 228 11.21 -20.75 15.28
C PHE A 228 10.35 -20.06 16.35
N ILE A 229 9.52 -19.10 15.94
CA ILE A 229 8.67 -18.33 16.84
C ILE A 229 7.18 -18.66 16.73
N GLY A 230 6.80 -19.47 15.73
CA GLY A 230 5.43 -19.93 15.55
C GLY A 230 5.00 -20.00 14.09
N SER A 231 3.74 -20.33 13.88
CA SER A 231 3.12 -20.41 12.56
C SER A 231 1.65 -20.00 12.60
N THR A 232 1.09 -19.66 11.44
CA THR A 232 -0.34 -19.40 11.24
C THR A 232 -0.80 -19.99 9.91
N ILE A 233 -2.12 -20.10 9.69
CA ILE A 233 -2.68 -20.51 8.41
C ILE A 233 -3.15 -19.25 7.66
N ALA A 234 -2.78 -19.15 6.38
CA ALA A 234 -3.26 -18.13 5.47
C ALA A 234 -4.66 -18.47 4.96
N ALA A 235 -5.67 -18.23 5.81
CA ALA A 235 -7.07 -18.53 5.53
C ALA A 235 -8.01 -17.35 5.85
N ASN A 236 -7.47 -16.21 6.26
CA ASN A 236 -8.28 -15.05 6.61
C ASN A 236 -8.76 -14.33 5.34
N PRO A 237 -9.96 -13.71 5.39
CA PRO A 237 -10.35 -12.76 4.37
C PRO A 237 -9.45 -11.52 4.43
N GLY A 238 -9.14 -10.92 3.28
CA GLY A 238 -8.29 -9.74 3.19
C GLY A 238 -7.56 -9.66 1.86
N PHE A 239 -6.51 -8.83 1.80
CA PHE A 239 -5.62 -8.83 0.65
C PHE A 239 -4.95 -10.21 0.53
N ASN A 240 -5.03 -10.80 -0.65
CA ASN A 240 -4.74 -12.22 -0.90
C ASN A 240 -3.72 -12.43 -2.02
N GLY A 241 -2.95 -11.39 -2.36
CA GLY A 241 -1.94 -11.45 -3.43
C GLY A 241 -2.51 -11.56 -4.85
N GLY A 242 -3.82 -11.35 -5.02
CA GLY A 242 -4.49 -11.53 -6.32
C GLY A 242 -4.94 -12.96 -6.61
N TYR A 243 -4.78 -13.90 -5.66
CA TYR A 243 -5.23 -15.28 -5.79
C TYR A 243 -6.69 -15.44 -5.37
N ALA A 244 -7.47 -16.28 -6.07
CA ALA A 244 -8.85 -16.54 -5.71
C ALA A 244 -8.97 -17.21 -4.32
N GLY A 245 -9.86 -16.70 -3.46
CA GLY A 245 -10.08 -17.23 -2.12
C GLY A 245 -9.46 -16.39 -1.00
N ASN A 246 -9.48 -16.95 0.22
CA ASN A 246 -8.95 -16.32 1.42
C ASN A 246 -7.52 -16.78 1.64
N HIS A 247 -6.55 -15.89 1.41
CA HIS A 247 -5.12 -16.17 1.54
C HIS A 247 -4.41 -15.18 2.48
N ALA A 248 -5.15 -14.34 3.19
CA ALA A 248 -4.55 -13.42 4.14
C ALA A 248 -4.18 -14.16 5.44
N PHE A 249 -3.19 -13.65 6.15
CA PHE A 249 -2.86 -14.10 7.50
C PHE A 249 -2.59 -12.93 8.43
N GLN A 250 -2.73 -13.22 9.72
CA GLN A 250 -2.17 -12.42 10.78
C GLN A 250 -1.44 -13.34 11.76
N PHE A 251 -0.34 -12.85 12.31
CA PHE A 251 0.43 -13.53 13.33
C PHE A 251 0.95 -12.51 14.33
N TYR A 252 1.05 -12.90 15.59
CA TYR A 252 1.56 -12.04 16.65
C TYR A 252 2.89 -12.60 17.12
N VAL A 253 3.97 -11.81 16.96
CA VAL A 253 5.29 -12.13 17.50
C VAL A 253 5.15 -12.46 18.99
N PRO A 254 5.71 -13.57 19.51
CA PRO A 254 5.59 -13.88 20.94
C PRO A 254 6.12 -12.76 21.83
N LEU A 255 5.50 -12.57 23.01
CA LEU A 255 5.87 -11.47 23.92
C LEU A 255 7.36 -11.45 24.30
N SER A 256 8.00 -12.62 24.33
CA SER A 256 9.44 -12.76 24.62
C SER A 256 10.36 -12.11 23.57
N TYR A 257 9.84 -11.80 22.38
CA TYR A 257 10.58 -11.14 21.29
C TYR A 257 10.00 -9.75 20.98
N ARG A 258 9.22 -9.17 21.89
CA ARG A 258 8.75 -7.79 21.82
C ARG A 258 9.47 -6.93 22.86
N ASP A 259 10.78 -7.04 22.89
CA ASP A 259 11.65 -6.46 23.91
C ASP A 259 12.17 -5.06 23.54
N GLY A 260 11.68 -4.49 22.44
CA GLY A 260 12.13 -3.21 21.89
C GLY A 260 13.47 -3.28 21.16
N THR A 261 14.09 -4.47 21.06
CA THR A 261 15.31 -4.68 20.29
C THR A 261 15.01 -4.98 18.82
N THR A 262 16.02 -4.81 17.97
CA THR A 262 15.91 -5.06 16.53
C THR A 262 16.10 -6.54 16.22
N HIS A 263 15.12 -7.13 15.53
CA HIS A 263 15.12 -8.51 15.05
C HIS A 263 15.01 -8.58 13.52
N GLN A 264 15.43 -9.70 12.93
CA GLN A 264 15.21 -10.04 11.53
C GLN A 264 14.18 -11.16 11.41
N LEU A 265 13.03 -10.86 10.79
CA LEU A 265 11.96 -11.83 10.53
C LEU A 265 12.19 -12.56 9.22
N TYR A 266 12.26 -13.89 9.28
CA TYR A 266 12.15 -14.79 8.13
C TYR A 266 10.78 -15.46 8.15
N ALA A 267 10.13 -15.56 6.99
CA ALA A 267 8.83 -16.22 6.86
C ALA A 267 8.87 -17.23 5.71
N TYR A 268 8.19 -18.35 5.90
CA TYR A 268 8.12 -19.42 4.91
C TYR A 268 6.67 -19.84 4.69
N ALA A 269 6.26 -19.93 3.42
CA ALA A 269 5.02 -20.55 2.99
C ALA A 269 5.23 -22.07 2.92
N SER A 270 4.44 -22.84 3.66
CA SER A 270 4.55 -24.29 3.77
C SER A 270 3.38 -24.97 3.06
N SER A 271 3.69 -25.84 2.12
CA SER A 271 2.76 -26.68 1.36
C SER A 271 3.36 -28.06 1.16
N ASN A 272 2.57 -29.12 1.26
CA ASN A 272 3.01 -30.50 1.01
C ASN A 272 4.32 -30.88 1.75
N ASN A 273 4.50 -30.37 2.98
CA ASN A 273 5.71 -30.53 3.80
C ASN A 273 7.01 -29.95 3.20
N GLN A 274 6.90 -29.07 2.21
CA GLN A 274 7.98 -28.25 1.69
C GLN A 274 7.79 -26.80 2.15
N ASP A 275 8.91 -26.13 2.46
CA ASP A 275 8.91 -24.77 2.97
C ASP A 275 9.59 -23.85 1.95
N TYR A 276 8.86 -22.81 1.54
CA TYR A 276 9.25 -21.86 0.52
C TYR A 276 9.44 -20.50 1.16
N LEU A 277 10.62 -19.91 1.02
CA LEU A 277 10.90 -18.59 1.60
C LEU A 277 9.96 -17.55 1.00
N ILE A 278 9.25 -16.82 1.85
CA ILE A 278 8.39 -15.70 1.42
C ILE A 278 9.29 -14.55 0.97
N ASN A 279 8.90 -13.92 -0.14
CA ASN A 279 9.63 -12.80 -0.72
C ASN A 279 9.84 -11.66 0.28
N GLN A 280 10.88 -10.86 0.05
CA GLN A 280 11.24 -9.69 0.88
C GLN A 280 11.64 -10.01 2.33
N THR A 281 11.86 -11.28 2.69
CA THR A 281 12.46 -11.64 3.98
C THR A 281 13.97 -11.91 3.85
N PRO A 282 14.82 -11.51 4.82
CA PRO A 282 14.45 -11.02 6.14
C PRO A 282 13.93 -9.57 6.18
N ILE A 283 12.97 -9.32 7.07
CA ILE A 283 12.50 -7.96 7.38
C ILE A 283 13.02 -7.56 8.76
N THR A 284 13.69 -6.42 8.83
CA THR A 284 14.15 -5.85 10.10
C THR A 284 13.01 -5.13 10.80
N PHE A 285 12.74 -5.47 12.06
CA PHE A 285 11.70 -4.82 12.85
C PHE A 285 12.10 -4.73 14.32
N ALA A 286 11.41 -3.88 15.09
CA ALA A 286 11.43 -3.89 16.55
C ALA A 286 9.98 -3.86 17.04
N ALA A 287 9.67 -4.69 18.02
CA ALA A 287 8.34 -4.74 18.63
C ALA A 287 8.44 -4.55 20.14
N TYR A 288 7.39 -4.04 20.75
CA TYR A 288 7.32 -3.67 22.16
C TYR A 288 6.17 -4.40 22.86
N THR A 289 6.44 -4.92 24.05
CA THR A 289 5.38 -5.34 24.96
C THR A 289 4.70 -4.11 25.53
N THR A 290 3.38 -4.16 25.60
CA THR A 290 2.60 -3.14 26.29
C THR A 290 2.49 -3.51 27.76
N SER A 291 2.58 -2.49 28.61
CA SER A 291 2.27 -2.59 30.03
C SER A 291 0.74 -2.59 30.21
N SER A 292 0.24 -3.46 31.09
CA SER A 292 -1.19 -3.41 31.44
C SER A 292 -1.58 -2.06 32.06
N ALA A 293 -0.64 -1.42 32.77
CA ALA A 293 -0.84 -0.08 33.32
C ALA A 293 -1.00 0.98 32.21
N GLY A 294 -0.15 0.97 31.19
CA GLY A 294 -0.21 1.89 30.05
C GLY A 294 -1.47 1.70 29.22
N PHE A 295 -1.83 0.45 28.91
CA PHE A 295 -3.11 0.15 28.23
C PHE A 295 -4.32 0.65 29.02
N ASN A 296 -4.37 0.38 30.33
CA ASN A 296 -5.46 0.85 31.18
C ASN A 296 -5.51 2.38 31.26
N PHE A 297 -4.35 3.03 31.36
CA PHE A 297 -4.27 4.49 31.36
C PHE A 297 -4.78 5.09 30.05
N TYR A 298 -4.37 4.54 28.90
CA TYR A 298 -4.84 4.95 27.59
C TYR A 298 -6.37 4.87 27.51
N GLN A 299 -6.94 3.71 27.87
CA GLN A 299 -8.38 3.47 27.75
C GLN A 299 -9.20 4.38 28.66
N ALA A 300 -8.74 4.61 29.90
CA ALA A 300 -9.50 5.36 30.89
C ALA A 300 -9.35 6.88 30.77
N ASN A 301 -8.18 7.37 30.39
CA ASN A 301 -7.85 8.80 30.48
C ASN A 301 -7.63 9.47 29.12
N LEU A 302 -6.88 8.81 28.24
CA LEU A 302 -6.45 9.43 26.99
C LEU A 302 -7.48 9.25 25.88
N ARG A 303 -7.98 8.02 25.69
CA ARG A 303 -8.92 7.67 24.65
C ARG A 303 -10.18 8.55 24.64
N PRO A 304 -10.88 8.83 25.76
CA PRO A 304 -12.10 9.65 25.72
C PRO A 304 -11.86 11.07 25.20
N ILE A 305 -10.70 11.66 25.53
CA ILE A 305 -10.33 13.00 25.07
C ILE A 305 -10.00 12.99 23.58
N LEU A 306 -9.27 11.99 23.12
CA LEU A 306 -8.96 11.82 21.70
C LEU A 306 -10.23 11.55 20.87
N GLU A 307 -11.15 10.74 21.38
CA GLU A 307 -12.46 10.53 20.74
C GLU A 307 -13.25 11.84 20.66
N THR A 308 -13.17 12.70 21.68
CA THR A 308 -13.88 13.98 21.68
C THR A 308 -13.25 15.02 20.76
N GLN A 309 -11.91 15.08 20.70
CA GLN A 309 -11.19 16.18 20.06
C GLN A 309 -10.61 15.84 18.68
N CYS A 310 -10.35 14.56 18.42
CA CYS A 310 -9.57 14.11 17.26
C CYS A 310 -10.34 13.18 16.31
N SER A 311 -11.49 12.62 16.74
CA SER A 311 -12.22 11.61 15.96
C SER A 311 -12.85 12.12 14.66
N SER A 312 -12.97 13.44 14.49
CA SER A 312 -13.44 14.04 13.24
C SER A 312 -12.44 13.88 12.09
N CYS A 313 -11.16 13.65 12.39
CA CYS A 313 -10.09 13.51 11.40
C CYS A 313 -9.33 12.18 11.51
N HIS A 314 -9.32 11.54 12.67
CA HIS A 314 -8.53 10.34 12.95
C HIS A 314 -9.38 9.20 13.48
N ALA A 315 -9.01 7.97 13.13
CA ALA A 315 -9.48 6.80 13.86
C ALA A 315 -8.78 6.75 15.23
N VAL A 316 -9.55 6.57 16.30
CA VAL A 316 -9.02 6.51 17.67
C VAL A 316 -8.96 5.06 18.13
N ASN A 317 -7.76 4.49 18.11
CA ASN A 317 -7.50 3.15 18.66
C ASN A 317 -6.07 3.05 19.20
N TYR A 318 -5.86 2.08 20.09
CA TYR A 318 -4.61 1.92 20.82
C TYR A 318 -3.41 1.67 19.89
N ASP A 319 -3.53 0.78 18.91
CA ASP A 319 -2.43 0.35 18.05
C ASP A 319 -1.85 1.51 17.21
N ILE A 320 -2.71 2.31 16.57
CA ILE A 320 -2.28 3.49 15.79
C ILE A 320 -1.57 4.50 16.69
N HIS A 321 -2.16 4.77 17.86
CA HIS A 321 -1.62 5.74 18.78
C HIS A 321 -0.32 5.27 19.44
N PHE A 322 -0.16 3.98 19.67
CA PHE A 322 1.06 3.40 20.21
C PHE A 322 2.20 3.47 19.19
N ASN A 323 1.93 3.27 17.89
CA ASN A 323 2.91 3.52 16.83
C ASN A 323 3.38 4.99 16.82
N ASN A 324 2.45 5.95 16.87
CA ASN A 324 2.79 7.38 16.92
C ASN A 324 3.52 7.75 18.23
N LEU A 325 3.20 7.05 19.33
CA LEU A 325 3.90 7.21 20.60
C LEU A 325 5.36 6.81 20.43
N LEU A 326 5.66 5.79 19.63
CA LEU A 326 7.01 5.25 19.40
C LEU A 326 7.81 5.96 18.29
N GLU A 327 7.40 7.14 17.81
CA GLU A 327 8.14 7.88 16.78
C GLU A 327 8.71 9.19 17.34
N PRO A 328 10.02 9.30 17.68
CA PRO A 328 11.02 8.24 17.64
C PRO A 328 10.89 7.27 18.83
N THR A 329 11.48 6.08 18.68
CA THR A 329 11.43 5.03 19.70
C THR A 329 12.32 5.38 20.90
N PRO A 330 12.15 4.75 22.09
CA PRO A 330 13.07 4.95 23.21
C PRO A 330 14.54 4.73 22.83
N ALA A 331 14.84 3.68 22.04
CA ALA A 331 16.19 3.39 21.55
C ALA A 331 16.74 4.46 20.59
N ALA A 332 15.86 5.18 19.88
CA ALA A 332 16.20 6.28 18.98
C ALA A 332 16.14 7.67 19.66
N GLY A 333 16.11 7.73 21.00
CA GLY A 333 16.07 8.99 21.75
C GLY A 333 14.66 9.58 21.91
N GLY A 334 13.63 8.76 21.72
CA GLY A 334 12.25 9.08 22.08
C GLY A 334 12.09 9.33 23.57
N THR A 335 11.26 10.30 23.89
CA THR A 335 10.93 10.77 25.23
C THR A 335 9.45 11.10 25.29
N ALA A 336 8.95 11.36 26.50
CA ALA A 336 7.59 11.83 26.70
C ALA A 336 7.26 13.08 25.87
N THR A 337 8.23 13.96 25.59
CA THR A 337 7.96 15.30 25.02
C THR A 337 8.31 15.47 23.54
N ASN A 338 9.02 14.51 22.93
CA ASN A 338 9.51 14.63 21.55
C ASN A 338 8.94 13.58 20.58
N ASN A 339 8.07 12.67 21.05
CA ASN A 339 7.39 11.75 20.15
C ASN A 339 6.33 12.47 19.29
N GLN A 340 6.04 11.90 18.14
CA GLN A 340 5.10 12.40 17.15
C GLN A 340 3.73 12.62 17.78
N PHE A 341 3.29 11.71 18.66
CA PHE A 341 1.97 11.80 19.25
C PHE A 341 1.79 13.00 20.20
N VAL A 342 2.88 13.52 20.77
CA VAL A 342 2.88 14.80 21.49
C VAL A 342 3.13 15.98 20.56
N ARG A 343 4.09 15.87 19.65
CA ARG A 343 4.58 17.01 18.84
C ARG A 343 3.60 17.44 17.76
N MET A 344 2.93 16.50 17.10
CA MET A 344 1.93 16.82 16.07
C MET A 344 0.78 17.66 16.63
N PRO A 345 0.02 17.21 17.64
CA PRO A 345 -1.08 18.02 18.18
C PRO A 345 -0.61 19.28 18.93
N ALA A 346 0.67 19.37 19.32
CA ALA A 346 1.28 20.61 19.83
C ALA A 346 1.65 21.62 18.73
N GLY A 347 1.51 21.27 17.45
CA GLY A 347 1.58 22.18 16.31
C GLY A 347 2.42 21.69 15.14
N SER A 348 3.54 21.00 15.38
CA SER A 348 4.37 20.42 14.31
C SER A 348 5.31 19.32 14.77
N PHE A 349 5.56 18.38 13.87
CA PHE A 349 6.56 17.32 14.00
C PHE A 349 7.35 17.22 12.69
N ASN A 350 8.69 17.16 12.76
CA ASN A 350 9.58 17.08 11.59
C ASN A 350 9.29 18.12 10.49
N GLY A 351 8.93 19.35 10.88
CA GLY A 351 8.62 20.43 9.95
C GLY A 351 7.22 20.35 9.31
N LEU A 352 6.45 19.31 9.61
CA LEU A 352 5.07 19.16 9.16
C LEU A 352 4.11 19.75 10.19
N GLY A 353 3.33 20.74 9.77
CA GLY A 353 2.26 21.30 10.58
C GLY A 353 1.08 20.32 10.68
N HIS A 354 0.39 20.32 11.81
CA HIS A 354 -0.82 19.53 11.98
C HIS A 354 -2.03 20.24 11.33
N PRO A 355 -2.74 19.64 10.37
CA PRO A 355 -3.86 20.30 9.67
C PRO A 355 -5.00 20.73 10.61
N GLY A 356 -5.19 20.01 11.72
CA GLY A 356 -6.14 20.39 12.78
C GLY A 356 -5.67 21.55 13.66
N GLY A 357 -4.50 22.14 13.38
CA GLY A 357 -3.88 23.19 14.20
C GLY A 357 -3.24 22.67 15.47
N ASN A 358 -2.89 23.61 16.37
CA ASN A 358 -2.32 23.33 17.68
C ASN A 358 -3.45 23.01 18.68
N ILE A 359 -3.77 21.73 18.81
CA ILE A 359 -4.80 21.21 19.70
C ILE A 359 -4.39 21.35 21.17
N CYS A 360 -3.09 21.16 21.47
CA CYS A 360 -2.63 21.19 22.86
C CYS A 360 -2.44 22.61 23.42
N GLY A 361 -2.36 23.63 22.57
CA GLY A 361 -1.94 25.00 22.92
C GLY A 361 -0.45 25.11 23.25
N SER A 362 0.08 24.18 24.05
CA SER A 362 1.51 23.99 24.32
C SER A 362 1.82 22.50 24.47
N VAL A 363 3.09 22.12 24.43
CA VAL A 363 3.51 20.73 24.65
C VAL A 363 3.02 20.18 26.00
N ASN A 364 2.82 21.04 27.00
CA ASN A 364 2.35 20.68 28.35
C ASN A 364 0.84 20.85 28.54
N GLY A 365 0.09 21.24 27.51
CA GLY A 365 -1.37 21.32 27.55
C GLY A 365 -2.03 19.99 27.25
N SER A 366 -3.33 19.87 27.54
CA SER A 366 -4.13 18.69 27.18
C SER A 366 -4.49 18.72 25.68
N PRO A 367 -4.45 17.58 24.97
CA PRO A 367 -4.20 16.21 25.46
C PRO A 367 -2.72 15.83 25.61
N CYS A 368 -1.78 16.65 25.15
CA CYS A 368 -0.36 16.32 25.11
C CYS A 368 0.22 15.92 26.47
N ASN A 369 -0.16 16.57 27.58
CA ASN A 369 0.32 16.19 28.91
C ASN A 369 -0.13 14.78 29.34
N LEU A 370 -1.30 14.30 28.88
CA LEU A 370 -1.76 12.94 29.14
C LEU A 370 -1.02 11.94 28.26
N ILE A 371 -0.67 12.30 27.03
CA ILE A 371 0.18 11.49 26.16
C ILE A 371 1.58 11.33 26.79
N GLN A 372 2.14 12.41 27.35
CA GLN A 372 3.40 12.37 28.11
C GLN A 372 3.31 11.43 29.32
N GLN A 373 2.21 11.48 30.08
CA GLN A 373 1.98 10.56 31.20
C GLN A 373 1.87 9.12 30.73
N TRP A 374 1.16 8.88 29.61
CA TRP A 374 1.07 7.56 29.02
C TRP A 374 2.44 7.02 28.63
N TRP A 375 3.28 7.81 27.95
CA TRP A 375 4.68 7.46 27.67
C TRP A 375 5.42 7.03 28.95
N THR A 376 5.30 7.82 30.02
CA THR A 376 6.00 7.57 31.29
C THR A 376 5.56 6.25 31.92
N ILE A 377 4.26 5.94 31.89
CA ILE A 377 3.71 4.68 32.39
C ILE A 377 4.16 3.49 31.54
N GLU A 378 4.23 3.68 30.22
CA GLU A 378 4.55 2.64 29.26
C GLU A 378 6.03 2.25 29.28
N PHE A 379 6.93 3.25 29.39
CA PHE A 379 8.37 3.05 29.23
C PHE A 379 9.19 3.31 30.50
N GLY A 380 8.57 3.78 31.59
CA GLY A 380 9.20 3.87 32.92
C GLY A 380 10.35 4.87 33.06
N ASN A 381 10.42 5.88 32.20
CA ASN A 381 11.48 6.92 32.24
C ASN A 381 11.16 8.08 33.17
#